data_AF-A0A418GL91-F1
#
_entry.id   AF-A0A418GL91-F1
#
_cell.length_a   1.000
_cell.length_b   1.000
_cell.length_c   1.000
_cell.angle_alpha   90.00
_cell.angle_beta   90.00
_cell.angle_gamma   90.00
#
_symmetry.space_group_name_H-M   'P 1'
#
loop_
_entity.id
_entity.type
_entity.pdbx_description
1 polymer ?
#
loop_
_entity_poly.entity_id
_entity_poly.type
_entity_poly.pdbx_seq_one_letter_code
_entity_poly.pdbx_strand_id
1 'polypeptide(L)'
;ARYERECRSLTLREIHRFNNGLHSQNGYVTWNVDSLESAIRLGLNKVCEEGIRIDSIGIDTWGVDFVLLDQQGQRVGLPVAYRDSRTNGLMAQAQQQLGKRDIYQRSGIQFLPFNTI
;
A
#
# COMPACT_ATOMS: atom_id res chain seq x y z
N ALA A 1 -0.91 18.40 -9.23
CA ALA A 1 -0.94 18.59 -10.69
C ALA A 1 -1.72 19.87 -10.99
N ARG A 2 -1.37 20.61 -12.03
CA ARG A 2 -2.20 21.74 -12.52
C ARG A 2 -2.62 21.44 -13.95
N TYR A 3 -3.92 21.50 -14.20
CA TYR A 3 -4.48 21.34 -15.53
C TYR A 3 -5.00 22.70 -16.01
N GLU A 4 -4.47 23.20 -17.13
CA GLU A 4 -4.91 24.44 -17.75
C GLU A 4 -5.88 24.12 -18.90
N ARG A 5 -7.14 24.53 -18.75
CA ARG A 5 -8.22 24.11 -19.67
C ARG A 5 -8.07 24.71 -21.07
N GLU A 6 -7.62 25.96 -21.18
CA GLU A 6 -7.53 26.69 -22.45
C GLU A 6 -6.52 26.05 -23.41
N CYS A 7 -5.31 25.77 -22.91
CA CYS A 7 -4.24 25.15 -23.68
C CYS A 7 -4.21 23.61 -23.56
N ARG A 8 -5.10 23.02 -22.75
CA ARG A 8 -5.18 21.58 -22.43
C ARG A 8 -3.86 21.00 -21.92
N SER A 9 -3.10 21.77 -21.14
CA SER A 9 -1.81 21.36 -20.61
C SER A 9 -1.93 20.74 -19.22
N LEU A 10 -1.10 19.73 -18.93
CA LEU A 10 -0.96 19.13 -17.60
C LEU A 10 0.48 19.34 -17.12
N THR A 11 0.64 19.96 -15.97
CA THR A 11 1.94 20.14 -15.32
C THR A 11 2.02 19.40 -13.98
N LEU A 12 3.18 18.80 -13.76
CA LEU A 12 3.51 18.05 -12.55
C LEU A 12 4.78 18.64 -11.95
N ARG A 13 4.78 18.81 -10.63
CA ARG A 13 5.95 19.19 -9.84
C ARG A 13 6.02 18.26 -8.64
N GLU A 14 7.19 17.66 -8.43
CA GLU A 14 7.46 16.91 -7.22
C GLU A 14 7.66 17.88 -6.06
N ILE A 15 6.91 17.67 -4.97
CA ILE A 15 6.99 18.49 -3.75
C ILE A 15 7.81 17.77 -2.68
N HIS A 16 7.63 16.46 -2.58
CA HIS A 16 8.27 15.66 -1.55
C HIS A 16 8.44 14.23 -2.02
N ARG A 17 9.63 13.70 -1.77
CA ARG A 17 10.02 12.30 -1.98
C ARG A 17 10.73 11.81 -0.74
N PHE A 18 10.46 10.57 -0.35
CA PHE A 18 11.02 9.92 0.82
C PHE A 18 11.23 8.44 0.53
N ASN A 19 12.10 7.80 1.32
CA ASN A 19 12.37 6.38 1.19
C ASN A 19 11.25 5.57 1.85
N ASN A 20 10.88 4.45 1.22
CA ASN A 20 10.09 3.39 1.81
C ASN A 20 10.91 2.10 1.77
N GLY A 21 10.90 1.33 2.86
CA GLY A 21 11.74 0.15 3.01
C GLY A 21 11.12 -0.89 3.92
N LEU A 22 11.62 -2.11 3.79
CA LEU A 22 11.25 -3.23 4.64
C LEU A 22 11.99 -3.12 5.98
N HIS A 23 11.29 -3.42 7.06
CA HIS A 23 11.85 -3.42 8.41
C HIS A 23 11.72 -4.80 9.03
N SER A 24 12.77 -5.27 9.71
CA SER A 24 12.67 -6.46 10.56
C SER A 24 12.16 -6.06 11.94
N GLN A 25 11.00 -6.57 12.34
CA GLN A 25 10.36 -6.26 13.62
C GLN A 25 9.76 -7.52 14.23
N ASN A 26 10.23 -7.90 15.42
CA ASN A 26 9.71 -9.03 16.20
C ASN A 26 9.61 -10.35 15.41
N GLY A 27 10.59 -10.62 14.54
CA GLY A 27 10.63 -11.82 13.70
C GLY A 27 9.84 -11.72 12.39
N TYR A 28 9.17 -10.60 12.12
CA TYR A 28 8.46 -10.33 10.88
C TYR A 28 9.18 -9.29 10.02
N VAL A 29 8.90 -9.29 8.72
CA VAL A 29 9.21 -8.22 7.79
C VAL A 29 7.99 -7.30 7.67
N THR A 30 8.13 -6.02 8.01
CA THR A 30 7.02 -5.06 8.18
C THR A 30 7.25 -3.76 7.42
N TRP A 31 6.17 -3.00 7.26
CA TRP A 31 6.19 -1.61 6.83
C TRP A 31 6.17 -0.65 8.01
N ASN A 32 6.95 0.42 7.94
CA ASN A 32 6.84 1.50 8.92
C ASN A 32 5.75 2.50 8.52
N VAL A 33 4.48 2.11 8.76
CA VAL A 33 3.30 2.91 8.36
C VAL A 33 3.24 4.28 9.05
N ASP A 34 3.76 4.41 10.27
CA ASP A 34 3.79 5.68 11.00
C ASP A 34 4.75 6.67 10.34
N SER A 35 5.92 6.20 9.87
CA SER A 35 6.84 7.02 9.08
C SER A 35 6.28 7.38 7.70
N LEU A 36 5.59 6.45 7.04
CA LEU A 36 4.93 6.73 5.76
C LEU A 36 3.85 7.81 5.90
N GLU A 37 2.98 7.68 6.91
CA GLU A 37 1.95 8.68 7.20
C GLU A 37 2.57 10.04 7.54
N SER A 38 3.62 10.05 8.37
CA SER A 38 4.35 11.28 8.72
C SER A 38 4.95 11.96 7.49
N ALA A 39 5.50 11.19 6.55
CA ALA A 39 6.06 11.72 5.32
C ALA A 39 4.98 12.25 4.36
N ILE A 40 3.82 11.58 4.27
CA ILE A 40 2.65 12.10 3.55
C ILE A 40 2.21 13.45 4.15
N ARG A 41 2.06 13.54 5.47
CA ARG A 41 1.69 14.78 6.17
C ARG A 41 2.71 15.89 5.92
N LEU A 42 4.00 15.59 5.94
CA LEU A 42 5.06 16.55 5.61
C LEU A 42 4.94 17.06 4.17
N GLY A 43 4.67 16.18 3.21
CA GLY A 43 4.46 16.55 1.82
C GLY A 43 3.26 17.49 1.64
N LEU A 44 2.14 17.19 2.32
CA LEU A 44 0.94 18.04 2.29
C LEU A 44 1.19 19.41 2.95
N ASN A 45 1.88 19.45 4.08
CA ASN A 45 2.22 20.70 4.76
C ASN A 45 3.07 21.62 3.87
N LYS A 46 4.04 21.08 3.12
CA LYS A 46 4.83 21.86 2.16
C LYS A 46 3.97 22.50 1.06
N VAL A 47 2.95 21.80 0.57
CA VAL A 47 2.00 22.36 -0.41
C VAL A 47 1.24 23.54 0.20
N CYS A 48 0.79 23.40 1.45
CA CYS A 48 0.09 24.46 2.18
C CYS A 48 1.00 25.68 2.45
N GLU A 49 2.26 25.45 2.84
CA GLU A 49 3.27 26.50 3.09
C GLU A 49 3.58 27.33 1.83
N GLU A 50 3.52 26.71 0.65
CA GLU A 50 3.65 27.41 -0.64
C GLU A 50 2.37 28.18 -1.05
N GLY A 51 1.30 28.13 -0.26
CA GLY A 51 0.03 28.80 -0.56
C GLY A 51 -0.74 28.18 -1.73
N ILE A 52 -0.46 26.93 -2.08
CA ILE A 52 -1.13 26.23 -3.18
C ILE A 52 -2.48 25.68 -2.67
N ARG A 53 -3.56 26.10 -3.32
CA ARG A 53 -4.89 25.53 -3.08
C ARG A 53 -4.94 24.09 -3.60
N ILE A 54 -5.24 23.14 -2.70
CA ILE A 54 -5.46 21.74 -3.03
C ILE A 54 -6.94 21.53 -3.34
N ASP A 55 -7.26 21.07 -4.55
CA ASP A 55 -8.63 20.71 -4.92
C ASP A 55 -8.98 19.26 -4.55
N SER A 56 -7.99 18.36 -4.52
CA SER A 56 -8.16 16.95 -4.19
C SER A 56 -6.83 16.28 -3.83
N ILE A 57 -6.88 15.19 -3.07
CA ILE A 57 -5.74 14.31 -2.75
C ILE A 57 -6.08 12.90 -3.22
N GLY A 58 -5.11 12.21 -3.83
CA GLY A 58 -5.19 10.79 -4.17
C GLY A 58 -3.99 10.05 -3.58
N ILE A 59 -4.20 8.81 -3.17
CA ILE A 59 -3.16 7.92 -2.65
C ILE A 59 -3.22 6.62 -3.47
N ASP A 60 -2.10 6.23 -4.05
CA ASP A 60 -1.88 4.90 -4.60
C ASP A 60 -0.75 4.19 -3.82
N THR A 61 -0.84 2.88 -3.72
CA THR A 61 0.14 2.05 -3.00
C THR A 61 0.48 0.82 -3.82
N TRP A 62 1.50 0.08 -3.38
CA TRP A 62 1.64 -1.30 -3.81
C TRP A 62 0.43 -2.13 -3.33
N GLY A 63 0.15 -3.23 -4.03
CA GLY A 63 -1.00 -4.09 -3.72
C GLY A 63 -0.73 -5.12 -2.62
N VAL A 64 -1.71 -6.00 -2.39
CA VAL A 64 -1.71 -7.19 -1.52
C VAL A 64 -1.70 -6.91 -0.02
N ASP A 65 -0.84 -6.01 0.44
CA ASP A 65 -0.67 -5.75 1.87
C ASP A 65 -1.87 -5.03 2.48
N PHE A 66 -2.08 -5.27 3.76
CA PHE A 66 -3.21 -4.74 4.51
C PHE A 66 -2.79 -4.42 5.95
N VAL A 67 -3.57 -3.55 6.59
CA VAL A 67 -3.48 -3.25 8.03
C VAL A 67 -4.81 -3.64 8.66
N LEU A 68 -4.76 -4.46 9.69
CA LEU A 68 -5.95 -4.83 10.46
C LEU A 68 -6.28 -3.71 11.44
N LEU A 69 -7.56 -3.39 11.59
CA LEU A 69 -8.07 -2.41 12.54
C LEU A 69 -9.06 -3.07 13.50
N ASP A 70 -9.06 -2.62 14.74
CA ASP A 70 -10.11 -2.95 15.70
C ASP A 70 -11.33 -2.02 15.54
N GLN A 71 -12.37 -2.27 16.34
CA GLN A 71 -13.60 -1.49 16.34
C GLN A 71 -13.41 -0.02 16.78
N GLN A 72 -12.29 0.34 17.41
CA GLN A 72 -11.90 1.70 17.78
C GLN A 72 -11.05 2.37 16.69
N GLY A 73 -10.76 1.67 15.59
CA GLY A 73 -9.88 2.15 14.52
C GLY A 73 -8.40 2.09 14.87
N GLN A 74 -8.01 1.36 15.92
CA GLN A 74 -6.60 1.14 16.26
C GLN A 74 -6.04 -0.04 15.48
N ARG A 75 -4.74 0.03 15.15
CA ARG A 75 -4.05 -1.05 14.43
C ARG A 75 -3.97 -2.31 15.29
N VAL A 76 -4.29 -3.46 14.70
CA VAL A 76 -4.16 -4.78 15.30
C VAL A 76 -2.95 -5.49 14.73
N GLY A 77 -1.97 -5.78 15.58
CA GLY A 77 -0.73 -6.45 15.18
C GLY A 77 0.18 -5.58 14.31
N LEU A 78 1.11 -6.23 13.61
CA LEU A 78 2.10 -5.56 12.76
C LEU A 78 1.59 -5.39 11.32
N PRO A 79 1.91 -4.27 10.64
CA PRO A 79 1.69 -4.10 9.20
C PRO A 79 2.70 -4.93 8.41
N VAL A 80 2.49 -6.25 8.38
CA VAL A 80 3.40 -7.21 7.74
C VAL A 80 3.48 -6.97 6.24
N ALA A 81 4.69 -6.97 5.70
CA ALA A 81 4.95 -6.81 4.28
C ALA A 81 4.80 -8.14 3.54
N TYR A 82 4.40 -8.10 2.26
CA TYR A 82 4.28 -9.29 1.40
C TYR A 82 5.60 -10.09 1.22
N ARG A 83 6.73 -9.53 1.65
CA ARG A 83 8.05 -10.18 1.66
C ARG A 83 8.30 -11.05 2.89
N ASP A 84 7.43 -10.98 3.88
CA ASP A 84 7.50 -11.83 5.07
C ASP A 84 7.28 -13.30 4.72
N SER A 85 7.96 -14.19 5.44
CA SER A 85 7.92 -15.63 5.17
C SER A 85 6.68 -16.33 5.74
N ARG A 86 5.77 -15.63 6.44
CA ARG A 86 4.58 -16.23 7.07
C ARG A 86 3.65 -16.98 6.11
N THR A 87 3.68 -16.67 4.81
CA THR A 87 2.80 -17.32 3.81
C THR A 87 3.48 -18.50 3.09
N ASN A 88 4.73 -18.83 3.43
CA ASN A 88 5.45 -19.94 2.83
C ASN A 88 4.65 -21.25 2.96
N GLY A 89 4.40 -21.91 1.83
CA GLY A 89 3.64 -23.17 1.77
C GLY A 89 2.12 -23.01 1.72
N LEU A 90 1.56 -21.88 2.15
CA LEU A 90 0.10 -21.70 2.24
C LEU A 90 -0.59 -21.71 0.88
N MET A 91 0.04 -21.14 -0.15
CA MET A 91 -0.50 -21.17 -1.51
C MET A 91 -0.63 -22.61 -2.06
N ALA A 92 0.38 -23.45 -1.81
CA ALA A 92 0.33 -24.85 -2.23
C ALA A 92 -0.77 -25.61 -1.45
N GLN A 93 -0.90 -25.34 -0.15
CA GLN A 93 -1.97 -25.88 0.67
C GLN A 93 -3.36 -25.47 0.16
N ALA A 94 -3.56 -24.19 -0.16
CA ALA A 94 -4.83 -23.70 -0.71
C ALA A 94 -5.18 -24.39 -2.04
N GLN A 95 -4.21 -24.55 -2.93
CA GLN A 95 -4.39 -25.26 -4.21
C GLN A 95 -4.75 -26.73 -4.01
N GLN A 96 -4.20 -27.40 -2.99
CA GLN A 96 -4.53 -28.78 -2.66
C GLN A 96 -5.94 -28.91 -2.06
N GLN A 97 -6.35 -27.98 -1.21
CA GLN A 97 -7.63 -28.03 -0.51
C GLN A 97 -8.81 -27.61 -1.37
N LEU A 98 -8.67 -26.51 -2.13
CA LEU A 98 -9.77 -25.92 -2.91
C LEU A 98 -9.70 -26.26 -4.40
N GLY A 99 -8.53 -26.70 -4.88
CA GLY A 99 -8.28 -26.94 -6.29
C GLY A 99 -7.82 -25.69 -7.03
N LYS A 100 -6.64 -25.79 -7.66
CA LYS A 100 -6.04 -24.69 -8.46
C LYS A 100 -7.00 -24.08 -9.49
N ARG A 101 -7.78 -24.91 -10.18
CA ARG A 101 -8.73 -24.43 -11.21
C ARG A 101 -9.86 -23.60 -10.59
N ASP A 102 -10.42 -24.04 -9.47
CA ASP A 102 -11.54 -23.35 -8.81
C ASP A 102 -11.10 -21.97 -8.29
N ILE A 103 -9.95 -21.90 -7.61
CA ILE A 103 -9.40 -20.62 -7.13
C ILE A 103 -9.20 -19.64 -8.29
N TYR A 104 -8.62 -20.10 -9.40
CA TYR A 104 -8.39 -19.23 -10.56
C TYR A 104 -9.69 -18.82 -11.24
N GLN A 105 -10.66 -19.73 -11.39
CA GLN A 105 -11.95 -19.41 -12.00
C GLN A 105 -12.74 -18.36 -11.22
N ARG A 106 -12.59 -18.33 -9.89
CA ARG A 106 -13.27 -17.35 -9.03
C ARG A 106 -12.57 -16.00 -8.98
N SER A 107 -11.23 -16.00 -8.96
CA SER A 107 -10.45 -14.76 -8.74
C SER A 107 -9.92 -14.13 -10.02
N GLY A 108 -9.58 -14.93 -11.04
CA GLY A 108 -8.84 -14.47 -12.21
C GLY A 108 -7.38 -14.07 -11.94
N ILE A 109 -6.87 -14.32 -10.73
CA ILE A 109 -5.56 -13.81 -10.27
C ILE A 109 -4.47 -14.87 -10.40
N GLN A 110 -3.28 -14.46 -10.87
CA GLN A 110 -2.09 -15.30 -10.89
C GLN A 110 -1.72 -15.76 -9.48
N PHE A 111 -1.30 -17.02 -9.35
CA PHE A 111 -0.82 -17.58 -8.09
C PHE A 111 0.56 -17.03 -7.71
N LEU A 112 0.59 -16.07 -6.79
CA LEU A 112 1.79 -15.60 -6.12
C LEU A 112 1.73 -16.02 -4.64
N PRO A 113 2.85 -16.50 -4.05
CA PRO A 113 2.84 -17.11 -2.72
C PRO A 113 2.52 -16.14 -1.57
N PHE A 114 2.39 -14.85 -1.86
CA PHE A 114 2.12 -13.79 -0.89
C PHE A 114 0.75 -13.13 -1.07
N ASN A 115 -0.08 -13.57 -2.04
CA ASN A 115 -1.41 -12.98 -2.24
C ASN A 115 -2.28 -13.06 -0.97
N THR A 116 -3.24 -12.14 -0.85
CA THR A 116 -4.15 -11.98 0.31
C THR A 116 -5.23 -13.07 0.44
N ILE A 117 -5.46 -13.85 -0.62
CA ILE A 117 -6.59 -14.79 -0.82
C ILE A 117 -6.83 -15.81 0.29
#